data_AF-A0A2E6SHA3-F1
#
_entry.id   AF-A0A2E6SHA3-F1
#
_cell.length_a   1.000
_cell.length_b   1.000
_cell.length_c   1.000
_cell.angle_alpha   90.00
_cell.angle_beta   90.00
_cell.angle_gamma   90.00
#
_symmetry.space_group_name_H-M   'P 1'
#
loop_
_entity.id
_entity.type
_entity.pdbx_description
1 polymer ?
#
loop_
_entity_poly.entity_id
_entity_poly.type
_entity_poly.pdbx_seq_one_letter_code
_entity_poly.pdbx_strand_id
1 'polypeptide(L)'
;MRRYLLPILFVSLLYWSCEESTLPEDCSGVEDGSALVDSCGICDDDPSNDCLLDCSGEWGGMNICGCTENTATNYDSTATFDDGSCISGLTCESYYNENISPIFSNNCYTCHSGSTTSGGLNLSLYINSLNAMETILDRVTREEGSGGFMPPGSSKLTQSEISILLTFLEMDCE
;
A
#
# COMPACT_ATOMS: atom_id res chain seq x y z
N MET A 1 53.92 -87.07 -20.99
CA MET A 1 54.06 -85.76 -20.33
C MET A 1 52.72 -85.03 -20.54
N ARG A 2 51.83 -84.89 -19.54
CA ARG A 2 51.77 -83.83 -18.51
C ARG A 2 51.50 -82.46 -19.20
N ARG A 3 50.43 -81.65 -19.03
CA ARG A 3 49.28 -81.45 -18.10
C ARG A 3 48.23 -80.56 -18.86
N TYR A 4 46.93 -80.88 -18.93
CA TYR A 4 45.76 -80.43 -18.10
C TYR A 4 45.39 -78.91 -18.11
N LEU A 5 44.24 -78.55 -18.71
CA LEU A 5 42.99 -78.00 -18.12
C LEU A 5 42.11 -77.21 -19.14
N LEU A 6 40.81 -77.60 -19.22
CA LEU A 6 39.63 -77.08 -19.97
C LEU A 6 39.06 -75.76 -19.36
N PRO A 7 37.89 -75.18 -19.79
CA PRO A 7 37.31 -74.74 -21.08
C PRO A 7 36.62 -73.32 -20.92
N ILE A 8 35.52 -73.03 -21.63
CA ILE A 8 34.49 -71.95 -21.48
C ILE A 8 34.54 -70.89 -22.61
N LEU A 9 33.71 -70.93 -23.66
CA LEU A 9 32.28 -70.52 -23.80
C LEU A 9 32.05 -69.01 -23.56
N PHE A 10 31.10 -68.44 -24.33
CA PHE A 10 30.55 -67.08 -24.30
C PHE A 10 30.96 -66.12 -25.42
N VAL A 11 30.15 -66.18 -26.48
CA VAL A 11 29.50 -65.03 -27.11
C VAL A 11 29.66 -63.75 -26.30
N SER A 12 30.37 -62.76 -26.84
CA SER A 12 30.15 -61.34 -26.55
C SER A 12 29.91 -60.59 -27.85
N LEU A 13 28.73 -60.86 -28.42
CA LEU A 13 27.93 -59.84 -29.07
C LEU A 13 27.94 -58.57 -28.19
N LEU A 14 28.08 -57.41 -28.83
CA LEU A 14 27.61 -56.11 -28.32
C LEU A 14 28.26 -55.64 -27.00
N TYR A 15 29.45 -55.07 -27.10
CA TYR A 15 29.90 -54.04 -26.14
C TYR A 15 30.34 -52.79 -26.89
N TRP A 16 29.45 -52.28 -27.76
CA TRP A 16 29.29 -50.83 -27.83
C TRP A 16 28.37 -50.53 -26.66
N SER A 17 28.92 -50.26 -25.49
CA SER A 17 28.17 -49.47 -24.53
C SER A 17 27.96 -48.12 -25.20
N CYS A 18 26.83 -47.94 -25.88
CA CYS A 18 26.12 -46.70 -25.66
C CYS A 18 25.86 -46.71 -24.16
N GLU A 19 26.69 -46.01 -23.38
CA GLU A 19 26.07 -45.31 -22.26
C GLU A 19 24.98 -44.49 -22.93
N GLU A 20 23.74 -44.91 -22.70
CA GLU A 20 22.57 -44.12 -23.01
C GLU A 20 22.74 -42.84 -22.20
N SER A 21 23.40 -41.85 -22.81
CA SER A 21 23.54 -40.52 -22.26
C SER A 21 22.17 -39.88 -22.43
N THR A 22 21.25 -40.24 -21.53
CA THR A 22 20.00 -39.50 -21.36
C THR A 22 20.40 -38.06 -21.11
N LEU A 23 20.11 -37.19 -22.07
CA LEU A 23 20.33 -35.76 -21.91
C LEU A 23 19.45 -35.28 -20.74
N PRO A 24 19.90 -34.29 -19.95
CA PRO A 24 19.06 -33.77 -18.87
C PRO A 24 17.71 -33.34 -19.45
N GLU A 25 16.63 -33.81 -18.86
CA GLU A 25 15.28 -33.35 -19.16
C GLU A 25 15.09 -31.94 -18.58
N ASP A 26 14.40 -31.09 -19.33
CA ASP A 26 13.91 -29.81 -18.85
C ASP A 26 12.70 -29.98 -17.91
N CYS A 27 12.16 -28.89 -17.36
CA CYS A 27 11.04 -29.01 -16.42
C CYS A 27 9.73 -29.55 -17.05
N SER A 28 9.65 -29.60 -18.39
CA SER A 28 8.54 -30.17 -19.15
C SER A 28 8.77 -31.64 -19.53
N GLY A 29 9.89 -32.23 -19.12
CA GLY A 29 10.27 -33.61 -19.47
C GLY A 29 10.81 -33.73 -20.89
N VAL A 30 11.28 -32.64 -21.50
CA VAL A 30 11.90 -32.66 -22.83
C VAL A 30 13.42 -32.81 -22.67
N GLU A 31 13.97 -33.90 -23.20
CA GLU A 31 15.42 -34.12 -23.24
C GLU A 31 16.12 -32.96 -23.99
N ASP A 32 17.14 -32.36 -23.36
CA ASP A 32 17.88 -31.20 -23.88
C ASP A 32 16.99 -29.97 -24.17
N GLY A 33 15.82 -29.91 -23.53
CA GLY A 33 14.92 -28.76 -23.59
C GLY A 33 15.43 -27.55 -22.80
N SER A 34 14.89 -26.37 -23.09
CA SER A 34 15.29 -25.10 -22.48
C SER A 34 14.38 -24.60 -21.36
N ALA A 35 13.24 -25.27 -21.11
CA ALA A 35 12.27 -24.80 -20.13
C ALA A 35 12.80 -24.89 -18.68
N LEU A 36 12.61 -23.84 -17.90
CA LEU A 36 12.99 -23.77 -16.49
C LEU A 36 11.76 -23.50 -15.63
N VAL A 37 11.80 -23.99 -14.39
CA VAL A 37 10.79 -23.65 -13.39
C VAL A 37 11.12 -22.28 -12.81
N ASP A 38 10.21 -21.32 -12.95
CA ASP A 38 10.32 -20.01 -12.32
C ASP A 38 9.99 -20.07 -10.80
N SER A 39 10.11 -18.94 -10.12
CA SER A 39 9.90 -18.89 -8.67
C SER A 39 8.45 -19.06 -8.21
N CYS A 40 7.46 -19.06 -9.11
CA CYS A 40 6.06 -19.40 -8.82
C CYS A 40 5.67 -20.80 -9.34
N GLY A 41 6.63 -21.58 -9.82
CA GLY A 41 6.43 -22.98 -10.17
C GLY A 41 5.91 -23.19 -11.59
N ILE A 42 5.95 -22.17 -12.44
CA ILE A 42 5.59 -22.30 -13.86
C ILE A 42 6.82 -22.78 -14.62
N CYS A 43 6.61 -23.77 -15.49
CA CYS A 43 7.64 -24.33 -16.32
C CYS A 43 7.46 -23.85 -17.77
N ASP A 44 8.35 -22.96 -18.21
CA ASP A 44 8.44 -22.51 -19.60
C ASP A 44 9.84 -21.93 -19.89
N ASP A 45 10.07 -21.47 -21.11
CA ASP A 45 11.33 -20.88 -21.58
C ASP A 45 11.20 -19.38 -21.93
N ASP A 46 10.11 -18.74 -21.54
CA ASP A 46 9.81 -17.34 -21.84
C ASP A 46 10.05 -16.45 -20.61
N PRO A 47 11.24 -15.82 -20.51
CA PRO A 47 11.56 -14.97 -19.37
C PRO A 47 10.69 -13.71 -19.29
N SER A 48 9.84 -13.43 -20.29
CA SER A 48 8.92 -12.31 -20.27
C SER A 48 7.68 -12.57 -19.40
N ASN A 49 7.36 -13.83 -19.10
CA ASN A 49 6.28 -14.20 -18.17
C ASN A 49 6.78 -14.88 -16.88
N ASP A 50 8.08 -14.85 -16.61
CA ASP A 50 8.63 -15.13 -15.28
C ASP A 50 7.97 -14.22 -14.25
N CYS A 51 7.39 -14.81 -13.20
CA CYS A 51 6.78 -14.02 -12.14
C CYS A 51 7.80 -13.27 -11.29
N LEU A 52 7.43 -12.06 -10.89
CA LEU A 52 8.24 -11.21 -10.01
C LEU A 52 7.80 -11.35 -8.56
N LEU A 53 8.75 -11.10 -7.65
CA LEU A 53 8.48 -10.99 -6.22
C LEU A 53 7.73 -9.69 -5.95
N ASP A 54 6.61 -9.79 -5.24
CA ASP A 54 5.85 -8.62 -4.81
C ASP A 54 6.37 -8.02 -3.49
N CYS A 55 5.73 -6.94 -3.04
CA CYS A 55 6.15 -6.19 -1.84
C CYS A 55 5.93 -6.97 -0.52
N SER A 56 5.08 -7.99 -0.53
CA SER A 56 4.86 -8.89 0.61
C SER A 56 5.82 -10.08 0.64
N GLY A 57 6.68 -10.20 -0.38
CA GLY A 57 7.58 -11.34 -0.54
C GLY A 57 6.91 -12.55 -1.19
N GLU A 58 5.81 -12.36 -1.90
CA GLU A 58 5.10 -13.42 -2.63
C GLU A 58 5.44 -13.38 -4.12
N TRP A 59 5.89 -14.51 -4.67
CA TRP A 59 6.16 -14.64 -6.11
C TRP A 59 4.85 -14.68 -6.89
N GLY A 60 4.70 -13.77 -7.86
CA GLY A 60 3.46 -13.61 -8.63
C GLY A 60 2.34 -12.92 -7.85
N GLY A 61 2.64 -12.30 -6.71
CA GLY A 61 1.67 -11.55 -5.92
C GLY A 61 1.25 -10.24 -6.59
N MET A 62 0.14 -9.67 -6.10
CA MET A 62 -0.51 -8.47 -6.67
C MET A 62 -0.20 -7.18 -5.91
N ASN A 63 0.66 -7.24 -4.87
CA ASN A 63 0.92 -6.06 -4.04
C ASN A 63 1.70 -5.00 -4.81
N ILE A 64 1.14 -3.78 -4.86
CA ILE A 64 1.78 -2.60 -5.47
C ILE A 64 2.47 -1.82 -4.36
N CYS A 65 3.79 -1.64 -4.48
CA CYS A 65 4.62 -0.92 -3.51
C CYS A 65 4.38 0.58 -3.62
N GLY A 66 4.28 1.26 -2.47
CA GLY A 66 4.32 2.70 -2.39
C GLY A 66 3.75 3.19 -1.07
N CYS A 67 3.71 4.50 -0.88
CA CYS A 67 3.21 5.06 0.37
C CYS A 67 1.68 4.95 0.48
N THR A 68 1.20 4.24 1.50
CA THR A 68 -0.24 4.08 1.76
C THR A 68 -0.81 5.15 2.70
N GLU A 69 0.04 5.96 3.33
CA GLU A 69 -0.38 7.06 4.21
C GLU A 69 -0.92 8.24 3.39
N ASN A 70 -2.22 8.54 3.53
CA ASN A 70 -2.89 9.61 2.77
C ASN A 70 -2.40 11.03 3.12
N THR A 71 -1.70 11.22 4.24
CA THR A 71 -1.10 12.48 4.68
C THR A 71 0.34 12.65 4.20
N ALA A 72 0.96 11.61 3.65
CA ALA A 72 2.33 11.68 3.17
C ALA A 72 2.43 12.49 1.87
N THR A 73 3.57 13.19 1.72
CA THR A 73 3.82 14.01 0.52
C THR A 73 3.99 13.20 -0.76
N ASN A 74 4.24 11.90 -0.63
CA ASN A 74 4.36 10.92 -1.71
C ASN A 74 3.28 9.83 -1.63
N TYR A 75 2.11 10.14 -1.06
CA TYR A 75 0.96 9.22 -1.08
C TYR A 75 0.70 8.69 -2.50
N ASP A 76 0.63 7.37 -2.63
CA ASP A 76 0.30 6.68 -3.87
C ASP A 76 -1.02 5.93 -3.71
N SER A 77 -2.09 6.46 -4.33
CA SER A 77 -3.42 5.85 -4.28
C SER A 77 -3.50 4.46 -4.96
N THR A 78 -2.48 4.05 -5.71
CA THR A 78 -2.39 2.72 -6.31
C THR A 78 -1.62 1.73 -5.44
N ALA A 79 -0.89 2.20 -4.43
CA ALA A 79 -0.17 1.33 -3.52
C ALA A 79 -1.14 0.50 -2.67
N THR A 80 -0.91 -0.80 -2.61
CA THR A 80 -1.65 -1.74 -1.75
C THR A 80 -0.79 -2.28 -0.61
N PHE A 81 0.50 -1.91 -0.58
CA PHE A 81 1.46 -2.33 0.43
C PHE A 81 2.48 -1.21 0.68
N ASP A 82 2.63 -0.80 1.95
CA ASP A 82 3.60 0.21 2.35
C ASP A 82 5.03 -0.34 2.29
N ASP A 83 5.86 0.27 1.44
CA ASP A 83 7.27 -0.08 1.30
C ASP A 83 8.19 0.72 2.25
N GLY A 84 7.59 1.53 3.14
CA GLY A 84 8.29 2.39 4.08
C GLY A 84 8.91 3.63 3.41
N SER A 85 8.55 3.92 2.16
CA SER A 85 9.00 5.13 1.45
C SER A 85 8.23 6.38 1.83
N CYS A 86 7.17 6.28 2.65
CA CYS A 86 6.36 7.42 3.08
C CYS A 86 7.25 8.56 3.60
N ILE A 87 7.20 9.68 2.89
CA ILE A 87 7.85 10.92 3.28
C ILE A 87 6.87 11.60 4.23
N SER A 88 7.15 11.47 5.53
CA SER A 88 6.48 12.22 6.59
C SER A 88 6.56 13.71 6.26
N GLY A 89 5.49 14.25 5.70
CA GLY A 89 5.48 15.59 5.14
C GLY A 89 4.34 16.46 5.64
N LEU A 90 3.50 15.95 6.53
CA LEU A 90 2.37 16.70 7.06
C LEU A 90 2.08 16.21 8.48
N THR A 91 2.50 16.98 9.47
CA THR A 91 1.99 16.77 10.83
C THR A 91 0.59 17.35 10.91
N CYS A 92 -0.26 16.80 11.77
CA CYS A 92 -1.58 17.37 12.04
C CYS A 92 -1.50 18.85 12.47
N GLU A 93 -0.44 19.23 13.18
CA GLU A 93 -0.19 20.62 13.55
C GLU A 93 0.15 21.51 12.34
N SER A 94 0.97 21.03 11.39
CA SER A 94 1.25 21.75 10.14
C SER A 94 -0.02 21.86 9.29
N TYR A 95 -0.77 20.76 9.11
CA TYR A 95 -2.03 20.81 8.37
C TYR A 95 -3.04 21.76 9.00
N TYR A 96 -3.16 21.74 10.33
CA TYR A 96 -4.02 22.65 11.07
C TYR A 96 -3.63 24.11 10.82
N ASN A 97 -2.35 24.45 10.94
CA ASN A 97 -1.88 25.82 10.78
C ASN A 97 -2.05 26.33 9.35
N GLU A 98 -1.84 25.47 8.36
CA GLU A 98 -1.89 25.82 6.93
C GLU A 98 -3.31 25.87 6.38
N ASN A 99 -4.20 24.96 6.83
CA ASN A 99 -5.51 24.75 6.19
C ASN A 99 -6.69 25.04 7.12
N ILE A 100 -6.63 24.64 8.40
CA ILE A 100 -7.78 24.76 9.33
C ILE A 100 -7.85 26.15 9.97
N SER A 101 -6.72 26.64 10.48
CA SER A 101 -6.64 27.92 11.19
C SER A 101 -7.16 29.10 10.35
N PRO A 102 -6.87 29.21 9.03
CA PRO A 102 -7.44 30.27 8.19
C PRO A 102 -8.97 30.19 8.05
N ILE A 103 -9.54 28.98 7.94
CA ILE A 103 -11.00 28.79 7.87
C ILE A 103 -11.63 29.27 9.18
N PHE A 104 -11.04 28.88 10.32
CA PHE A 104 -11.56 29.26 11.63
C PHE A 104 -11.36 30.74 11.94
N SER A 105 -10.28 31.37 11.48
CA SER A 105 -10.09 32.81 11.65
C SER A 105 -11.13 33.63 10.92
N ASN A 106 -11.52 33.17 9.72
CA ASN A 106 -12.47 33.91 8.89
C ASN A 106 -13.92 33.70 9.33
N ASN A 107 -14.26 32.50 9.82
CA ASN A 107 -15.65 32.10 10.02
C ASN A 107 -16.04 31.89 11.49
N CYS A 108 -15.09 31.65 12.39
CA CYS A 108 -15.37 31.07 13.72
C CYS A 108 -14.83 31.91 14.88
N TYR A 109 -13.63 32.48 14.77
CA TYR A 109 -12.92 33.09 15.90
C TYR A 109 -13.65 34.27 16.53
N THR A 110 -14.52 34.98 15.80
CA THR A 110 -15.34 36.05 16.36
C THR A 110 -16.15 35.59 17.59
N CYS A 111 -16.59 34.33 17.60
CA CYS A 111 -17.38 33.76 18.70
C CYS A 111 -16.65 32.63 19.44
N HIS A 112 -15.65 32.01 18.82
CA HIS A 112 -14.93 30.84 19.32
C HIS A 112 -13.44 31.11 19.56
N SER A 113 -13.05 32.33 19.96
CA SER A 113 -11.69 32.63 20.41
C SER A 113 -11.66 33.30 21.79
N GLY A 114 -10.58 33.08 22.54
CA GLY A 114 -10.33 33.73 23.83
C GLY A 114 -11.02 33.10 25.05
N SER A 115 -11.24 33.91 26.11
CA SER A 115 -11.73 33.44 27.42
C SER A 115 -13.25 33.44 27.57
N THR A 116 -13.98 34.12 26.68
CA THR A 116 -15.45 34.21 26.68
C THR A 116 -15.98 33.67 25.35
N THR A 117 -15.94 32.35 25.20
CA THR A 117 -16.33 31.67 23.96
C THR A 117 -17.79 31.24 23.98
N SER A 118 -18.44 31.31 22.81
CA SER A 118 -19.76 30.74 22.62
C SER A 118 -19.70 29.22 22.84
N GLY A 119 -20.56 28.70 23.72
CA GLY A 119 -20.56 27.28 24.07
C GLY A 119 -19.31 26.78 24.79
N GLY A 120 -18.44 27.67 25.30
CA GLY A 120 -17.21 27.29 26.00
C GLY A 120 -16.10 26.70 25.12
N LEU A 121 -16.26 26.72 23.79
CA LEU A 121 -15.32 26.14 22.84
C LEU A 121 -14.37 27.21 22.27
N ASN A 122 -13.08 27.10 22.56
CA ASN A 122 -12.05 27.95 21.97
C ASN A 122 -11.34 27.21 20.81
N LEU A 123 -11.65 27.60 19.58
CA LEU A 123 -11.11 27.03 18.35
C LEU A 123 -9.77 27.63 17.93
N SER A 124 -9.23 28.61 18.67
CA SER A 124 -7.88 29.13 18.39
C SER A 124 -6.77 28.17 18.83
N LEU A 125 -7.12 27.07 19.51
CA LEU A 125 -6.19 26.09 20.04
C LEU A 125 -6.32 24.78 19.26
N TYR A 126 -5.20 24.29 18.72
CA TYR A 126 -5.12 23.04 17.95
C TYR A 126 -5.87 21.88 18.63
N ILE A 127 -5.60 21.62 19.91
CA ILE A 127 -6.19 20.49 20.63
C ILE A 127 -7.72 20.58 20.78
N ASN A 128 -8.25 21.80 20.93
CA ASN A 128 -9.70 21.99 21.02
C ASN A 128 -10.36 21.80 19.66
N SER A 129 -9.71 22.28 18.59
CA SER A 129 -10.14 22.10 17.21
C SER A 129 -10.14 20.63 16.80
N LEU A 130 -9.11 19.87 17.19
CA LEU A 130 -9.03 18.43 16.98
C LEU A 130 -10.18 17.70 17.69
N ASN A 131 -10.31 17.90 19.01
CA ASN A 131 -11.33 17.22 19.82
C ASN A 131 -12.78 17.58 19.45
N ALA A 132 -13.00 18.74 18.83
CA ALA A 132 -14.33 19.22 18.47
C ALA A 132 -14.71 18.96 17.00
N MET A 133 -13.82 18.38 16.19
CA MET A 133 -13.98 18.38 14.72
C MET A 133 -15.26 17.69 14.25
N GLU A 134 -15.62 16.55 14.83
CA GLU A 134 -16.90 15.87 14.53
C GLU A 134 -18.11 16.77 14.81
N THR A 135 -18.08 17.45 15.97
CA THR A 135 -19.16 18.38 16.36
C THR A 135 -19.19 19.61 15.46
N ILE A 136 -18.03 20.11 15.03
CA ILE A 136 -17.95 21.22 14.07
C ILE A 136 -18.58 20.79 12.74
N LEU A 137 -18.19 19.64 12.20
CA LEU A 137 -18.71 19.11 10.94
C LEU A 137 -20.22 18.90 10.99
N ASP A 138 -20.78 18.34 12.07
CA ASP A 138 -22.23 18.22 12.26
C ASP A 138 -22.95 19.59 12.19
N ARG A 139 -22.31 20.67 12.64
CA ARG A 139 -22.94 22.01 12.73
C ARG A 139 -22.83 22.81 11.44
N VAL A 140 -21.68 22.74 10.76
CA VAL A 140 -21.43 23.48 9.52
C VAL A 140 -22.05 22.80 8.29
N THR A 141 -22.39 21.51 8.39
CA THR A 141 -23.04 20.77 7.29
C THR A 141 -24.55 20.84 7.30
N ARG A 142 -25.18 21.39 8.35
CA ARG A 142 -26.65 21.53 8.43
C ARG A 142 -27.20 22.45 7.35
N GLU A 143 -28.51 22.36 7.14
CA GLU A 143 -29.25 23.29 6.29
C GLU A 143 -29.17 24.72 6.83
N GLU A 144 -28.97 25.70 5.94
CA GLU A 144 -28.87 27.10 6.33
C GLU A 144 -30.13 27.57 7.06
N GLY A 145 -29.94 28.29 8.16
CA GLY A 145 -31.05 28.79 8.99
C GLY A 145 -31.74 27.73 9.86
N SER A 146 -31.34 26.46 9.77
CA SER A 146 -31.85 25.42 10.68
C SER A 146 -31.33 25.60 12.11
N GLY A 147 -32.03 25.01 13.08
CA GLY A 147 -31.65 25.09 14.49
C GLY A 147 -30.24 24.53 14.74
N GLY A 148 -29.37 25.37 15.30
CA GLY A 148 -27.99 24.99 15.61
C GLY A 148 -27.06 24.94 14.40
N PHE A 149 -27.49 25.40 13.23
CA PHE A 149 -26.61 25.68 12.09
C PHE A 149 -25.52 26.70 12.51
N MET A 150 -24.30 26.46 12.04
CA MET A 150 -23.19 27.39 12.21
C MET A 150 -22.48 27.61 10.86
N PRO A 151 -21.99 28.83 10.58
CA PRO A 151 -22.04 30.03 11.45
C PRO A 151 -23.43 30.69 11.51
N PRO A 152 -23.90 31.14 12.69
CA PRO A 152 -25.25 31.70 12.82
C PRO A 152 -25.39 33.04 12.08
N GLY A 153 -26.42 33.17 11.24
CA GLY A 153 -26.67 34.40 10.47
C GLY A 153 -25.69 34.64 9.32
N SER A 154 -24.85 33.66 8.99
CA SER A 154 -23.98 33.66 7.82
C SER A 154 -24.44 32.61 6.80
N SER A 155 -23.83 32.64 5.61
CA SER A 155 -23.93 31.54 4.65
C SER A 155 -23.09 30.34 5.11
N LYS A 156 -23.42 29.17 4.57
CA LYS A 156 -22.68 27.92 4.78
C LYS A 156 -21.25 28.04 4.27
N LEU A 157 -20.34 27.32 4.92
CA LEU A 157 -18.99 27.12 4.40
C LEU A 157 -19.06 26.52 3.00
N THR A 158 -18.09 26.86 2.17
CA THR A 158 -17.97 26.29 0.84
C THR A 158 -17.68 24.79 0.92
N GLN A 159 -18.04 24.05 -0.13
CA GLN A 159 -17.77 22.61 -0.17
C GLN A 159 -16.27 22.29 -0.07
N SER A 160 -15.40 23.16 -0.58
CA SER A 160 -13.95 23.05 -0.43
C SER A 160 -13.49 23.20 1.02
N GLU A 161 -14.04 24.16 1.76
CA GLU A 161 -13.71 24.34 3.18
C GLU A 161 -14.20 23.14 4.00
N ILE A 162 -15.41 22.63 3.72
CA ILE A 162 -15.93 21.42 4.37
C ILE A 162 -15.03 20.21 4.07
N SER A 163 -14.54 20.07 2.84
CA SER A 163 -13.62 18.98 2.47
C SER A 163 -12.32 19.03 3.27
N ILE A 164 -11.77 20.22 3.51
CA ILE A 164 -10.57 20.39 4.34
C ILE A 164 -10.82 19.96 5.79
N LEU A 165 -11.97 20.32 6.36
CA LEU A 165 -12.36 19.90 7.71
C LEU A 165 -12.54 18.37 7.80
N LEU A 166 -13.12 17.75 6.77
CA LEU A 166 -13.27 16.29 6.69
C LEU A 166 -11.91 15.60 6.63
N THR A 167 -11.00 16.08 5.80
CA THR A 167 -9.63 15.54 5.73
C THR A 167 -8.97 15.60 7.11
N PHE A 168 -9.06 16.72 7.83
CA PHE A 168 -8.48 16.82 9.17
C PHE A 168 -9.09 15.87 10.20
N LEU A 169 -10.39 15.55 10.09
CA LEU A 169 -11.03 14.53 10.93
C LEU A 169 -10.51 13.12 10.62
N GLU A 170 -10.20 12.84 9.35
CA GLU A 170 -9.70 11.55 8.87
C GLU A 170 -8.19 11.36 9.07
N MET A 171 -7.47 12.40 9.50
CA MET A 171 -6.05 12.29 9.88
C MET A 171 -5.94 11.59 11.23
N ASP A 172 -5.10 10.55 11.33
CA ASP A 172 -4.80 9.82 12.58
C ASP A 172 -3.89 10.66 13.51
N CYS A 173 -4.45 11.72 14.08
CA CYS A 173 -3.75 12.62 14.99
C CYS A 173 -3.80 12.11 16.44
N GLU A 174 -2.84 11.29 16.85
CA GLU A 174 -2.66 10.83 18.25
C GLU A 174 -1.84 11.80 19.12
#